data_AF-X0SPY8-F1
#
_entry.id   AF-X0SPY8-F1
#
_cell.length_a   1.000
_cell.length_b   1.000
_cell.length_c   1.000
_cell.angle_alpha   90.00
_cell.angle_beta   90.00
_cell.angle_gamma   90.00
#
_symmetry.space_group_name_H-M   'P 1'
#
loop_
_entity.id
_entity.type
_entity.pdbx_description
1 polymer ?
#
loop_
_entity_poly.entity_id
_entity_poly.type
_entity_poly.pdbx_seq_one_letter_code
_entity_poly.pdbx_strand_id
1 'polypeptide(L)'
;IASERLALQERLAADTVAWNKLMEQYQLVEGWVENGSGSAESSGSEEALGRSWNWQLEAESTLGENFYRYQVEVFSTENGDSLFDTSSESNTALMAAYFIVE
;
A
#
# COMPACT_ATOMS: atom_id res chain seq x y z
N ILE A 1 4.27 2.80 -27.33
CA ILE A 1 2.92 2.20 -27.30
C ILE A 1 2.82 0.98 -26.37
N ALA A 2 3.48 -0.15 -26.63
CA ALA A 2 3.36 -1.34 -25.76
C ALA A 2 3.88 -1.09 -24.32
N SER A 3 4.96 -0.34 -24.18
CA SER A 3 5.60 0.00 -22.90
C SER A 3 4.77 0.98 -22.07
N GLU A 4 4.15 1.97 -22.70
CA GLU A 4 3.32 2.98 -22.00
C GLU A 4 2.04 2.35 -21.44
N ARG A 5 1.43 1.43 -22.21
CA ARG A 5 0.27 0.68 -21.73
C ARG A 5 0.62 -0.18 -20.52
N LEU A 6 1.78 -0.83 -20.53
CA LEU A 6 2.25 -1.64 -19.40
C LEU A 6 2.46 -0.78 -18.15
N ALA A 7 3.17 0.35 -18.28
CA ALA A 7 3.38 1.28 -17.17
C ALA A 7 2.07 1.81 -16.58
N LEU A 8 1.06 2.11 -17.42
CA LEU A 8 -0.27 2.52 -16.96
C LEU A 8 -0.99 1.41 -16.20
N GLN A 9 -0.87 0.15 -16.65
CA GLN A 9 -1.47 -1.00 -15.96
C GLN A 9 -0.79 -1.27 -14.62
N GLU A 10 0.53 -1.15 -14.55
CA GLU A 10 1.31 -1.30 -13.32
C GLU A 10 0.94 -0.23 -12.31
N ARG A 11 0.84 1.03 -12.74
CA ARG A 11 0.38 2.12 -11.89
C ARG A 11 -1.05 1.91 -11.38
N LEU A 12 -1.97 1.52 -12.27
CA LEU A 12 -3.37 1.28 -11.87
C LEU A 12 -3.49 0.14 -10.85
N ALA A 13 -2.71 -0.94 -11.01
CA ALA A 13 -2.67 -2.02 -10.04
C ALA A 13 -2.15 -1.54 -8.68
N ALA A 14 -1.00 -0.86 -8.67
CA ALA A 14 -0.40 -0.34 -7.45
C ALA A 14 -1.32 0.67 -6.74
N ASP A 15 -1.96 1.56 -7.50
CA ASP A 15 -2.95 2.51 -6.98
C ASP A 15 -4.14 1.78 -6.34
N THR A 16 -4.60 0.68 -6.93
CA THR A 16 -5.70 -0.13 -6.38
C THR A 16 -5.30 -0.77 -5.05
N VAL A 17 -4.11 -1.36 -4.97
CA VAL A 17 -3.58 -1.94 -3.72
C VAL A 17 -3.46 -0.86 -2.63
N ALA A 18 -2.92 0.30 -2.97
CA ALA A 18 -2.78 1.41 -2.02
C ALA A 18 -4.13 1.86 -1.44
N TRP A 19 -5.14 2.01 -2.31
CA TRP A 19 -6.51 2.37 -1.87
C TRP A 19 -7.15 1.29 -1.01
N ASN A 20 -6.97 0.02 -1.34
CA ASN A 20 -7.48 -1.09 -0.53
C ASN A 20 -6.93 -1.01 0.90
N LYS A 21 -5.60 -0.83 1.04
CA LYS A 21 -4.95 -0.75 2.36
C LYS A 21 -5.33 0.49 3.15
N LEU A 22 -5.44 1.66 2.50
CA LEU A 22 -5.94 2.86 3.17
C LEU A 22 -7.37 2.69 3.67
N MET A 23 -8.23 2.03 2.89
CA MET A 23 -9.62 1.80 3.28
C MET A 23 -9.74 0.77 4.41
N GLU A 24 -8.97 -0.32 4.36
CA GLU A 24 -8.87 -1.29 5.46
C GLU A 24 -8.44 -0.59 6.76
N GLN A 25 -7.40 0.24 6.70
CA GLN A 25 -6.93 1.00 7.84
C GLN A 25 -8.00 1.97 8.39
N TYR A 26 -8.73 2.64 7.51
CA TYR A 26 -9.83 3.52 7.92
C TYR A 26 -10.95 2.75 8.64
N GLN A 27 -11.35 1.59 8.11
CA GLN A 27 -12.39 0.75 8.73
C GLN A 27 -11.96 0.22 10.10
N LEU A 28 -10.67 -0.09 10.27
CA LEU A 28 -10.10 -0.48 11.57
C LEU A 28 -10.15 0.67 12.57
N VAL A 29 -9.78 1.89 12.14
CA VAL A 29 -9.81 3.10 12.97
C VAL A 29 -11.24 3.45 13.41
N GLU A 30 -12.22 3.34 12.51
CA GLU A 30 -13.64 3.58 12.81
C GLU A 30 -14.31 2.44 13.61
N GLY A 31 -13.59 1.36 13.90
CA GLY A 31 -14.11 0.21 14.64
C GLY A 31 -15.18 -0.60 13.92
N TRP A 32 -15.23 -0.53 12.58
CA TRP A 32 -16.21 -1.27 11.77
C TRP A 32 -15.88 -2.76 11.64
N VAL A 33 -14.65 -3.16 11.98
CA VAL A 33 -14.16 -4.53 11.94
C VAL A 33 -13.58 -4.90 13.32
N GLU A 34 -13.99 -6.05 13.87
CA GLU A 34 -13.42 -6.54 15.13
C GLU A 34 -11.92 -6.83 14.97
N ASN A 35 -11.11 -6.37 15.94
CA ASN A 35 -9.68 -6.67 16.09
C ASN A 35 -9.45 -8.20 16.18
N GLY A 36 -9.44 -8.89 15.04
CA GLY A 36 -9.37 -10.36 15.03
C GLY A 36 -9.30 -11.05 13.67
N SER A 37 -9.70 -10.42 12.57
CA SER A 37 -9.62 -11.04 11.22
C SER A 37 -8.43 -10.57 10.37
N GLY A 38 -7.73 -9.52 10.78
CA GLY A 38 -6.54 -9.01 10.12
C GLY A 38 -5.91 -8.04 11.08
N SER A 39 -4.75 -8.40 11.64
CA SER A 39 -3.97 -7.50 12.46
C SER A 39 -3.71 -6.21 11.67
N ALA A 40 -3.47 -5.09 12.36
CA ALA A 40 -2.96 -3.86 11.76
C ALA A 40 -1.57 -4.10 11.13
N GLU A 41 -1.52 -4.86 10.05
CA GLU A 41 -0.31 -5.21 9.35
C GLU A 41 0.22 -3.92 8.72
N SER A 42 1.43 -3.54 9.13
CA SER A 42 2.11 -2.36 8.59
C SER A 42 2.80 -2.67 7.26
N SER A 43 2.75 -3.91 6.77
CA SER A 43 3.34 -4.34 5.51
C SER A 43 2.82 -5.71 5.11
N GLY A 44 2.83 -6.01 3.82
CA GLY A 44 2.45 -7.33 3.32
C GLY A 44 2.58 -7.45 1.81
N SER A 45 1.92 -8.46 1.26
CA SER A 45 1.82 -8.67 -0.18
C SER A 45 0.36 -8.85 -0.58
N GLU A 46 -0.05 -8.27 -1.71
CA GLU A 46 -1.41 -8.38 -2.25
C GLU A 46 -1.38 -8.71 -3.75
N GLU A 47 -2.30 -9.57 -4.21
CA GLU A 47 -2.46 -9.87 -5.63
C GLU A 47 -3.40 -8.85 -6.31
N ALA A 48 -2.89 -8.14 -7.31
CA ALA A 48 -3.67 -7.21 -8.13
C ALA A 48 -3.28 -7.32 -9.62
N LEU A 49 -4.30 -7.37 -10.47
CA LEU A 49 -4.18 -7.56 -11.93
C LEU A 49 -3.29 -8.76 -12.33
N GLY A 50 -3.35 -9.86 -11.55
CA GLY A 50 -2.62 -11.10 -11.81
C GLY A 50 -1.12 -11.05 -11.48
N ARG A 51 -0.69 -10.08 -10.67
CA ARG A 51 0.66 -9.98 -10.11
C ARG A 51 0.59 -9.75 -8.61
N SER A 52 1.63 -10.17 -7.89
CA SER A 52 1.81 -9.88 -6.47
C SER A 52 2.52 -8.53 -6.32
N TRP A 53 2.08 -7.74 -5.35
CA TRP A 53 2.60 -6.40 -5.03
C TRP A 53 2.94 -6.36 -3.55
N ASN A 54 4.13 -5.89 -3.21
CA ASN A 54 4.49 -5.65 -1.82
C ASN A 54 3.99 -4.27 -1.43
N TRP A 55 3.50 -4.13 -0.20
CA TRP A 55 3.02 -2.86 0.31
C TRP A 55 3.51 -2.64 1.75
N GLN A 56 3.61 -1.36 2.12
CA GLN A 56 3.95 -0.93 3.47
C GLN A 56 3.05 0.24 3.86
N LEU A 57 2.49 0.19 5.06
CA LEU A 57 1.66 1.21 5.68
C LEU A 57 2.44 1.88 6.82
N GLU A 58 2.61 3.19 6.72
CA GLU A 58 3.19 4.03 7.76
C GLU A 58 2.11 4.92 8.38
N ALA A 59 2.08 5.00 9.71
CA ALA A 59 1.18 5.86 10.46
C ALA A 59 2.00 6.93 11.20
N GLU A 60 1.76 8.20 10.89
CA GLU A 60 2.43 9.33 11.51
C GLU A 60 1.44 10.20 12.28
N SER A 61 1.73 10.45 13.56
CA SER A 61 1.00 11.41 14.38
C SER A 61 1.29 12.83 13.89
N THR A 62 0.25 13.64 13.76
CA THR A 62 0.39 15.03 13.31
C THR A 62 0.29 16.00 14.48
N LEU A 63 0.33 17.31 14.20
CA LEU A 63 0.29 18.38 15.22
C LEU A 63 -1.07 18.50 15.96
N GLY A 64 -2.13 17.85 15.47
CA GLY A 64 -3.46 17.86 16.09
C GLY A 64 -3.70 16.62 16.96
N GLU A 65 -4.33 16.79 18.13
CA GLU A 65 -4.82 15.65 18.92
C GLU A 65 -5.70 14.75 18.05
N ASN A 66 -5.41 13.45 18.10
CA ASN A 66 -6.09 12.39 17.35
C ASN A 66 -6.10 12.54 15.82
N PHE A 67 -5.14 13.28 15.25
CA PHE A 67 -5.01 13.42 13.80
C PHE A 67 -3.79 12.66 13.30
N TYR A 68 -4.02 11.66 12.45
CA TYR A 68 -2.98 10.76 11.94
C TYR A 68 -2.91 10.79 10.41
N ARG A 69 -1.69 10.77 9.88
CA ARG A 69 -1.42 10.53 8.46
C ARG A 69 -1.09 9.06 8.27
N TYR A 70 -1.85 8.39 7.43
CA TYR A 70 -1.56 7.04 6.98
C TYR A 70 -1.04 7.11 5.55
N GLN A 71 0.14 6.54 5.33
CA GLN A 71 0.82 6.51 4.04
C GLN A 71 1.01 5.07 3.62
N VAL A 72 0.60 4.72 2.41
CA VAL A 72 0.83 3.41 1.81
C VAL A 72 1.80 3.56 0.65
N GLU A 73 2.84 2.74 0.69
CA GLU A 73 3.82 2.55 -0.37
C GLU A 73 3.62 1.18 -0.99
N VAL A 74 3.64 1.12 -2.32
CA VAL A 74 3.48 -0.12 -3.08
C VAL A 74 4.65 -0.31 -4.03
N PHE A 75 5.24 -1.49 -3.95
CA PHE A 75 6.44 -1.90 -4.68
C PHE A 75 6.09 -3.05 -5.62
N SER A 76 6.65 -3.00 -6.83
CA SER A 76 6.54 -4.13 -7.76
C SER A 76 7.51 -5.24 -7.34
N THR A 77 7.00 -6.47 -7.24
CA THR A 77 7.87 -7.65 -7.16
C THR A 77 8.35 -7.96 -8.57
N GLU A 78 9.41 -7.27 -9.05
CA GLU A 78 10.08 -7.76 -10.24
C GLU A 78 10.63 -9.15 -9.91
N ASN A 79 10.08 -10.19 -10.56
CA ASN A 79 10.55 -11.56 -10.40
C ASN A 79 12.04 -11.63 -10.77
N GLY A 80 12.89 -11.54 -9.76
CA GLY A 80 14.34 -11.57 -9.89
C GLY A 80 14.82 -12.97 -10.24
N ASP A 81 14.94 -13.27 -11.53
CA ASP A 81 15.90 -14.27 -12.02
C ASP A 81 17.25 -13.58 -12.32
N SER A 82 17.75 -12.79 -11.36
CA SER A 82 19.05 -12.14 -11.43
C SER A 82 19.85 -12.45 -10.18
N LEU A 83 20.88 -13.26 -10.33
CA LEU A 83 21.79 -13.74 -9.28
C LEU A 83 22.75 -12.65 -8.73
N PHE A 84 22.40 -11.37 -8.84
CA PHE A 84 23.16 -10.26 -8.26
C PHE A 84 22.23 -9.23 -7.63
N ASP A 85 22.45 -9.05 -6.34
CA ASP A 85 21.86 -8.08 -5.43
C ASP A 85 21.85 -6.64 -5.99
N THR A 86 20.66 -6.05 -6.05
CA THR A 86 20.41 -4.72 -5.48
C THR A 86 18.89 -4.53 -5.39
N SER A 87 18.41 -4.39 -4.17
CA SER A 87 17.03 -4.03 -3.78
C SER A 87 16.63 -2.65 -4.31
N SER A 88 16.54 -2.51 -5.63
CA SER A 88 15.91 -1.36 -6.28
C SER A 88 14.43 -1.63 -6.42
N GLU A 89 13.74 -1.79 -5.28
CA GLU A 89 12.28 -1.79 -5.25
C GLU A 89 11.81 -0.45 -5.81
N SER A 90 11.38 -0.47 -7.08
CA SER A 90 10.86 0.73 -7.73
C SER A 90 9.47 0.99 -7.15
N ASN A 91 9.37 2.02 -6.29
CA ASN A 91 8.10 2.49 -5.77
C ASN A 91 7.18 2.81 -6.95
N THR A 92 6.09 2.05 -7.06
CA THR A 92 5.15 2.13 -8.18
C THR A 92 3.95 3.02 -7.83
N ALA A 93 3.58 3.06 -6.55
CA ALA A 93 2.60 4.00 -6.03
C ALA A 93 2.94 4.43 -4.59
N LEU A 94 2.66 5.69 -4.30
CA LEU A 94 2.74 6.30 -2.98
C LEU A 94 1.46 7.11 -2.77
N MET A 95 0.67 6.72 -1.77
CA MET A 95 -0.57 7.42 -1.41
C MET A 95 -0.60 7.71 0.07
N ALA A 96 -1.17 8.86 0.43
CA ALA A 96 -1.38 9.22 1.83
C ALA A 96 -2.81 9.73 2.04
N ALA A 97 -3.42 9.30 3.13
CA ALA A 97 -4.69 9.80 3.61
C ALA A 97 -4.56 10.26 5.07
N TYR A 98 -5.36 11.26 5.42
CA TYR A 98 -5.43 11.79 6.77
C TYR A 98 -6.74 11.37 7.41
N PHE A 99 -6.66 10.78 8.59
CA PHE A 99 -7.83 10.35 9.34
C PHE A 99 -7.85 11.04 10.70
N ILE A 100 -9.05 11.43 11.14
CA ILE A 100 -9.32 11.89 12.50
C ILE A 100 -9.85 10.67 13.26
N VAL A 101 -9.26 10.37 14.40
CA VAL A 101 -9.70 9.28 15.27
C VAL A 101 -10.52 9.89 16.40
N GLU A 102 -11.78 9.47 16.58
CA GLU A 102 -12.63 9.96 17.68
C GLU A 102 -12.35 9.27 19.02
#